data_AF-F7VIT6-F1
#
_entry.id   AF-F7VIT6-F1
#
_cell.length_a   1.000
_cell.length_b   1.000
_cell.length_c   1.000
_cell.angle_alpha   90.00
_cell.angle_beta   90.00
_cell.angle_gamma   90.00
#
_symmetry.space_group_name_H-M   'P 1'
#
loop_
_entity.id
_entity.type
_entity.pdbx_description
1 polymer ?
#
loop_
_entity_poly.entity_id
_entity_poly.type
_entity_poly.pdbx_seq_one_letter_code
_entity_poly.pdbx_strand_id
1 'polypeptide(L)'
;MLEHGADFIAKRLAPAHPEKDGRQTPWKGHPVFVAQHATGTCCRSCLEKWHHFTKGFPLTVQQQNYVLAVIGAWLEREETQPVPTEENTPIRVYKRKLRPKL
;
A
#
# COMPACT_ATOMS: atom_id res chain seq x y z
N MET A 1 -15.68 0.94 -4.36
CA MET A 1 -14.24 0.67 -4.17
C MET A 1 -13.74 1.15 -2.81
N LEU A 2 -13.93 2.42 -2.47
CA LEU A 2 -13.49 2.97 -1.17
C LEU A 2 -14.24 2.39 0.03
N GLU A 3 -15.49 1.96 -0.14
CA GLU A 3 -16.24 1.22 0.90
C GLU A 3 -15.51 -0.07 1.32
N HIS A 4 -15.10 -0.91 0.37
CA HIS A 4 -14.25 -2.07 0.66
C HIS A 4 -12.92 -1.66 1.31
N GLY A 5 -12.36 -0.52 0.91
CA GLY A 5 -11.15 0.01 1.52
C GLY A 5 -11.32 0.35 3.00
N ALA A 6 -12.41 1.04 3.36
CA ALA A 6 -12.77 1.33 4.74
C ALA A 6 -12.90 0.03 5.55
N ASP A 7 -13.58 -0.97 4.98
CA ASP A 7 -13.74 -2.29 5.56
C ASP A 7 -12.41 -3.01 5.80
N PHE A 8 -11.50 -2.98 4.83
CA PHE A 8 -10.17 -3.58 4.98
C PHE A 8 -9.35 -2.87 6.06
N ILE A 9 -9.40 -1.54 6.13
CA ILE A 9 -8.71 -0.76 7.16
C ILE A 9 -9.25 -1.14 8.54
N ALA A 10 -10.57 -1.07 8.72
CA ALA A 10 -11.23 -1.35 9.99
C ALA A 10 -10.95 -2.78 10.49
N LYS A 11 -11.02 -3.77 9.60
CA LYS A 11 -10.87 -5.18 9.98
C LYS A 11 -9.41 -5.64 10.10
N ARG A 12 -8.49 -5.07 9.31
CA ARG A 12 -7.12 -5.62 9.14
C ARG A 12 -5.98 -4.72 9.59
N LEU A 13 -6.23 -3.41 9.78
CA LEU A 13 -5.19 -2.44 10.18
C LEU A 13 -5.52 -1.69 11.46
N ALA A 14 -6.81 -1.43 11.71
CA ALA A 14 -7.26 -0.63 12.83
C ALA A 14 -7.01 -1.25 14.21
N PRO A 15 -7.09 -2.59 14.42
CA PRO A 15 -6.74 -3.17 15.71
C PRO A 15 -5.29 -2.85 16.13
N ALA A 16 -5.01 -2.84 17.43
CA ALA A 16 -3.65 -2.68 17.97
C ALA A 16 -2.70 -3.80 17.50
N HIS A 17 -3.23 -5.03 17.45
CA HIS A 17 -2.52 -6.26 17.10
C HIS A 17 -3.32 -7.04 16.05
N PRO A 18 -3.38 -6.55 14.80
CA PRO A 18 -4.12 -7.21 13.74
C PRO A 18 -3.50 -8.57 13.40
N GLU A 19 -4.35 -9.53 13.00
CA GLU A 19 -3.89 -10.85 12.59
C GLU A 19 -2.93 -10.76 11.39
N LYS A 20 -1.85 -11.56 11.45
CA LYS A 20 -0.85 -11.65 10.37
C LYS A 20 -0.22 -10.30 10.02
N ASP A 21 0.06 -9.46 11.02
CA ASP A 21 0.73 -8.17 10.79
C ASP A 21 2.02 -8.31 9.97
N GLY A 22 2.19 -7.41 9.00
CA GLY A 22 3.22 -7.51 7.95
C GLY A 22 2.81 -8.34 6.73
N ARG A 23 1.68 -9.07 6.80
CA ARG A 23 1.11 -9.89 5.71
C ARG A 23 -0.42 -9.76 5.60
N GLN A 24 -1.05 -8.73 6.19
CA GLN A 24 -2.51 -8.60 6.19
C GLN A 24 -3.09 -8.29 4.80
N THR A 25 -2.32 -7.59 3.96
CA THR A 25 -2.74 -7.14 2.63
C THR A 25 -2.16 -8.04 1.55
N PRO A 26 -3.01 -8.82 0.83
CA PRO A 26 -2.58 -9.58 -0.34
C PRO A 26 -1.98 -8.67 -1.42
N TRP A 27 -1.16 -9.20 -2.33
CA TRP A 27 -0.61 -8.39 -3.43
C TRP A 27 -1.55 -8.21 -4.62
N LYS A 28 -2.63 -9.00 -4.70
CA LYS A 28 -3.54 -9.09 -5.85
C LYS A 28 -4.98 -9.31 -5.40
N GLY A 29 -5.92 -9.13 -6.32
CA GLY A 29 -7.34 -9.42 -6.13
C GLY A 29 -8.22 -8.21 -5.83
N HIS A 30 -7.61 -7.04 -5.57
CA HIS A 30 -8.35 -5.79 -5.38
C HIS A 30 -7.43 -4.56 -5.59
N PRO A 31 -7.88 -3.49 -6.30
CA PRO A 31 -7.08 -2.28 -6.51
C PRO A 31 -6.59 -1.62 -5.22
N VAL A 32 -7.43 -1.58 -4.18
CA VAL A 32 -7.04 -1.08 -2.84
C VAL A 32 -5.80 -1.79 -2.27
N PHE A 33 -5.60 -3.08 -2.56
CA PHE A 33 -4.41 -3.77 -2.05
C PHE A 33 -3.13 -3.27 -2.71
N VAL A 34 -3.17 -3.00 -4.02
CA VAL A 34 -2.04 -2.41 -4.74
C VAL A 34 -1.75 -1.02 -4.19
N ALA A 35 -2.80 -0.21 -4.02
CA ALA A 35 -2.69 1.12 -3.44
C ALA A 35 -2.06 1.07 -2.04
N GLN A 36 -2.53 0.17 -1.17
CA GLN A 36 -1.97 0.01 0.18
C GLN A 36 -0.47 -0.29 0.19
N HIS A 37 0.02 -1.12 -0.73
CA HIS A 37 1.46 -1.38 -0.86
C HIS A 37 2.21 -0.17 -1.40
N ALA A 38 1.65 0.50 -2.41
CA ALA A 38 2.25 1.68 -3.03
C ALA A 38 2.36 2.86 -2.05
N THR A 39 1.39 3.02 -1.17
CA THR A 39 1.32 4.13 -0.20
C THR A 39 1.92 3.80 1.16
N GLY A 40 2.40 2.57 1.39
CA GLY A 40 2.94 2.19 2.71
C GLY A 40 1.87 2.03 3.79
N THR A 41 0.65 1.70 3.42
CA THR A 41 -0.48 1.45 4.34
C THR A 41 -0.91 -0.02 4.37
N CYS A 42 -0.02 -0.96 4.05
CA CYS A 42 -0.32 -2.39 3.94
C CYS A 42 -0.15 -3.19 5.25
N CYS A 43 0.49 -2.62 6.27
CA CYS A 43 0.63 -3.21 7.61
C CYS A 43 0.98 -2.16 8.68
N ARG A 44 1.00 -2.54 9.96
CA ARG A 44 1.31 -1.60 11.05
C ARG A 44 2.75 -1.08 10.99
N SER A 45 3.71 -1.93 10.62
CA SER A 45 5.10 -1.51 10.50
C SER A 45 5.29 -0.48 9.37
N CYS A 46 4.53 -0.59 8.28
CA CYS A 46 4.54 0.42 7.22
C CYS A 46 3.85 1.71 7.66
N LEU A 47 2.69 1.63 8.35
CA LEU A 47 2.02 2.79 8.91
C LEU A 47 2.88 3.55 9.92
N GLU A 48 3.60 2.84 10.79
CA GLU A 48 4.55 3.43 11.74
C GLU A 48 5.70 4.14 11.01
N LYS A 49 6.29 3.47 10.02
CA LYS A 49 7.43 4.00 9.26
C LYS A 49 7.10 5.23 8.42
N TRP A 50 5.96 5.21 7.72
CA TRP A 50 5.65 6.19 6.68
C TRP A 50 4.61 7.23 7.09
N HIS A 51 3.75 6.90 8.05
CA HIS A 51 2.66 7.78 8.49
C HIS A 51 2.73 8.10 9.98
N HIS A 52 3.76 7.63 10.68
CA HIS A 52 4.01 7.87 12.10
C HIS A 52 2.87 7.40 13.02
N PHE A 53 2.12 6.38 12.60
CA PHE A 53 1.12 5.74 13.44
C PHE A 53 1.75 4.59 14.21
N THR A 54 2.10 4.85 15.47
CA THR A 54 2.78 3.90 16.36
C THR A 54 2.08 2.55 16.37
N LYS A 55 2.83 1.47 16.16
CA LYS A 55 2.28 0.11 16.22
C LYS A 55 1.93 -0.27 17.67
N GLY A 56 1.02 -1.24 17.84
CA GLY A 56 0.54 -1.65 19.16
C GLY A 56 -0.54 -0.75 19.75
N PHE A 57 -0.95 0.31 19.04
CA PHE A 57 -2.11 1.13 19.38
C PHE A 57 -3.19 1.03 18.30
N PRO A 58 -4.47 0.94 18.67
CA PRO A 58 -5.54 0.95 17.68
C PRO A 58 -5.51 2.24 16.85
N LEU A 59 -5.86 2.17 15.56
CA LEU A 59 -6.07 3.38 14.78
C LEU A 59 -7.34 4.08 15.25
N THR A 60 -7.23 5.38 15.50
CA THR A 60 -8.41 6.23 15.71
C THR A 60 -9.24 6.32 14.44
N VAL A 61 -10.50 6.72 14.55
CA VAL A 61 -11.37 6.94 13.38
C VAL A 61 -10.73 7.97 12.42
N GLN A 62 -10.12 9.02 12.95
CA GLN A 62 -9.42 10.03 12.15
C GLN A 62 -8.22 9.42 11.39
N GLN A 63 -7.44 8.55 12.03
CA GLN A 63 -6.33 7.85 11.38
C GLN A 63 -6.83 6.89 10.30
N GLN A 64 -7.92 6.17 10.54
CA GLN A 64 -8.52 5.29 9.52
C GLN A 64 -9.01 6.08 8.31
N ASN A 65 -9.69 7.22 8.54
CA ASN A 65 -10.12 8.11 7.48
C ASN A 65 -8.94 8.70 6.68
N TYR A 66 -7.86 9.07 7.37
CA TYR A 66 -6.62 9.51 6.73
C TYR A 66 -6.05 8.40 5.82
N VAL A 67 -5.93 7.16 6.30
CA VAL A 67 -5.43 6.04 5.49
C VAL A 67 -6.31 5.82 4.26
N LEU A 68 -7.63 5.90 4.43
CA LEU A 68 -8.57 5.75 3.32
C LEU A 68 -8.40 6.86 2.28
N ALA A 69 -8.22 8.11 2.72
CA ALA A 69 -7.99 9.25 1.83
C ALA A 69 -6.67 9.12 1.05
N VAL A 70 -5.59 8.67 1.69
CA VAL A 70 -4.30 8.41 1.02
C VAL A 70 -4.44 7.33 -0.07
N ILE A 71 -5.14 6.24 0.23
CA ILE A 71 -5.43 5.17 -0.74
C ILE A 71 -6.26 5.71 -1.91
N GLY A 72 -7.31 6.50 -1.62
CA GLY A 72 -8.18 7.09 -2.64
C GLY A 72 -7.43 8.03 -3.57
N ALA A 73 -6.61 8.93 -3.01
CA ALA A 73 -5.80 9.87 -3.78
C ALA A 73 -4.79 9.14 -4.70
N TRP A 74 -4.21 8.03 -4.23
CA TRP A 74 -3.33 7.23 -5.08
C TRP A 74 -4.10 6.57 -6.23
N LEU A 75 -5.27 5.98 -5.96
CA LEU A 75 -6.08 5.34 -7.00
C LEU A 75 -6.54 6.33 -8.08
N GLU A 76 -7.03 7.50 -7.69
CA GLU A 76 -7.43 8.57 -8.62
C GLU A 76 -6.26 9.04 -9.49
N ARG A 77 -5.06 9.15 -8.90
CA ARG A 77 -3.85 9.47 -9.65
C ARG A 77 -3.52 8.39 -10.69
N GLU A 78 -3.63 7.11 -10.33
CA GLU A 78 -3.30 6.02 -11.25
C GLU A 78 -4.34 5.88 -12.38
N GLU A 79 -5.61 6.18 -12.12
CA GLU A 79 -6.66 6.22 -13.16
C GLU A 79 -6.42 7.35 -14.18
N THR A 80 -5.79 8.44 -13.76
CA THR A 80 -5.50 9.61 -14.61
C THR A 80 -4.14 9.56 -15.29
N GLN A 81 -3.29 8.56 -15.01
CA GLN A 81 -2.02 8.40 -15.73
C GLN A 81 -2.28 7.91 -17.16
N PRO A 82 -1.62 8.50 -18.17
CA PRO A 82 -1.69 7.97 -19.52
C PRO A 82 -1.06 6.57 -19.55
N VAL A 83 -1.71 5.65 -20.27
CA VAL A 83 -1.18 4.30 -20.48
C VAL A 83 0.17 4.41 -21.19
N PRO A 84 1.25 3.79 -20.67
CA PRO A 84 2.53 3.78 -21.36
C PRO A 84 2.38 3.16 -22.74
N THR A 85 2.69 3.94 -23.77
CA THR A 85 2.81 3.47 -25.16
C THR A 85 4.24 3.03 -25.43
N GLU A 86 4.48 2.33 -26.54
CA GLU A 86 5.84 1.96 -26.96
C GLU A 86 6.77 3.17 -27.07
N GLU A 87 6.22 4.34 -27.45
CA GLU A 87 6.95 5.61 -27.58
C GLU A 87 7.40 6.20 -26.24
N ASN A 88 6.64 5.96 -25.17
CA ASN A 88 6.86 6.58 -23.85
C ASN A 88 7.36 5.60 -22.78
N THR A 89 7.71 4.36 -23.18
CA THR A 89 8.22 3.35 -22.24
C THR A 89 9.75 3.41 -22.17
N PRO A 90 10.34 3.82 -21.02
CA PRO A 90 11.79 3.80 -20.87
C PRO A 90 12.31 2.35 -20.87
N ILE A 91 13.27 2.05 -21.75
CA ILE A 91 13.90 0.74 -21.84
C ILE A 91 14.62 0.43 -20.51
N ARG A 92 14.07 -0.50 -19.71
CA ARG A 92 14.74 -1.01 -18.52
C ARG A 92 15.89 -1.94 -18.89
N VAL A 93 17.09 -1.39 -19.03
CA VAL A 93 18.32 -2.18 -19.17
C VAL A 93 18.75 -2.71 -17.78
N TYR A 94 18.36 -3.95 -17.47
CA TYR A 94 18.88 -4.63 -16.27
C TYR A 94 20.34 -5.04 -16.49
N LYS A 95 21.28 -4.27 -15.92
CA LYS A 95 22.68 -4.69 -15.81
C LYS A 95 22.78 -5.85 -14.83
N ARG A 96 22.89 -7.08 -15.34
CA ARG A 96 23.12 -8.28 -14.56
C ARG A 96 24.52 -8.18 -13.93
N LYS A 97 24.63 -7.82 -12.65
CA LYS A 97 25.89 -7.93 -11.91
C LYS A 97 26.21 -9.41 -11.75
N LEU A 98 27.22 -9.91 -12.46
CA LEU A 98 27.79 -11.24 -12.24
C LEU A 98 28.33 -11.27 -10.80
N ARG A 99 27.77 -12.14 -9.96
CA ARG A 99 28.31 -12.38 -8.62
C ARG A 99 29.54 -13.30 -8.75
N PRO A 100 30.70 -12.97 -8.17
CA PRO A 100 31.83 -13.89 -8.12
C PRO A 100 31.44 -15.14 -7.34
N LYS A 101 31.83 -16.32 -7.84
CA LYS A 101 31.74 -17.57 -7.07
C LYS A 101 32.83 -17.51 -5.98
N LEU A 102 32.41 -17.62 -4.72
CA LEU A 102 33.30 -17.98 -3.60
C LEU A 102 33.60 -19.48 -3.69
#